data_AF-A0A2N2ELX1-F1
#
_entry.id   AF-A0A2N2ELX1-F1
#
_cell.length_a   1.000
_cell.length_b   1.000
_cell.length_c   1.000
_cell.angle_alpha   90.00
_cell.angle_beta   90.00
_cell.angle_gamma   90.00
#
_symmetry.space_group_name_H-M   'P 1'
#
loop_
_entity.id
_entity.type
_entity.pdbx_description
1 polymer ?
#
loop_
_entity_poly.entity_id
_entity_poly.type
_entity_poly.pdbx_seq_one_letter_code
_entity_poly.pdbx_strand_id
1 'polypeptide(L)'
;MKNLVKIAAAGLMSFNFVSYSSADNGALEAAGFSLEGIEIPEVSAPAAGVDQAAQDLDLFRYFGYGVAPEAASLGDEKGLKGVSDVVFSINLETVKNAYLKPDVAFTTGKGTKVHVSGSKASNCPNGGNSCKDKDKFFLVLTTSRNESYFVRGTEIINFGIFMSGSKTVTIDGEKYVVKIKANASTPENSMLEIKGPRGMALNTSLKSVGDGVAAKGVDVRLGKSYKLAYGNEIVQGPQGARFTDKTLVLLIPFPVVDATAYFIFKTEDIKPGGVTFPSFERGYGFKLNGGKLDIYRL
;
A
#
# COMPACT_ATOMS: atom_id res chain seq x y z
N MET A 1 -41.58 8.83 63.75
CA MET A 1 -41.09 7.57 63.15
C MET A 1 -39.67 7.85 62.67
N LYS A 2 -38.61 7.43 63.39
CA LYS A 2 -37.94 6.10 63.29
C LYS A 2 -37.61 5.81 61.80
N ASN A 3 -36.39 5.63 61.30
CA ASN A 3 -35.17 5.12 61.91
C ASN A 3 -33.97 5.20 60.91
N LEU A 4 -32.79 5.53 61.45
CA LEU A 4 -31.51 4.79 61.36
C LEU A 4 -30.67 4.67 60.06
N VAL A 5 -29.52 5.35 60.17
CA VAL A 5 -28.12 5.00 59.83
C VAL A 5 -27.75 3.49 59.76
N LYS A 6 -26.91 3.12 58.77
CA LYS A 6 -25.65 2.30 58.81
C LYS A 6 -24.85 2.63 57.52
N ILE A 7 -23.65 3.21 57.44
CA ILE A 7 -22.28 2.95 57.93
C ILE A 7 -21.80 1.49 57.82
N ALA A 8 -20.82 1.27 56.94
CA ALA A 8 -19.50 0.61 57.12
C ALA A 8 -19.02 0.11 55.73
N ALA A 9 -17.95 0.61 55.10
CA ALA A 9 -16.52 0.64 55.46
C ALA A 9 -15.82 -0.73 55.43
N ALA A 10 -14.71 -0.75 54.67
CA ALA A 10 -13.47 -1.54 54.81
C ALA A 10 -13.22 -2.74 53.87
N GLY A 11 -11.95 -2.78 53.39
CA GLY A 11 -11.26 -3.94 52.80
C GLY A 11 -10.79 -3.71 51.35
N LEU A 12 -9.77 -2.88 51.06
CA LEU A 12 -8.34 -3.25 51.08
C LEU A 12 -8.09 -4.71 50.64
N MET A 13 -7.75 -4.90 49.35
CA MET A 13 -6.61 -5.72 48.95
C MET A 13 -6.01 -5.14 47.67
N SER A 14 -4.96 -4.36 47.89
CA SER A 14 -3.84 -4.19 46.97
C SER A 14 -3.27 -5.55 46.56
N PHE A 15 -3.24 -5.85 45.26
CA PHE A 15 -2.23 -6.74 44.72
C PHE A 15 -1.46 -6.03 43.62
N ASN A 16 -0.25 -5.63 44.00
CA ASN A 16 0.86 -5.41 43.10
C ASN A 16 1.06 -6.68 42.27
N PHE A 17 0.98 -6.57 40.94
CA PHE A 17 1.81 -7.41 40.09
C PHE A 17 3.02 -6.60 39.69
N VAL A 18 4.03 -6.73 40.55
CA VAL A 18 5.43 -6.48 40.24
C VAL A 18 5.80 -7.29 39.01
N SER A 19 6.49 -6.63 38.09
CA SER A 19 7.18 -7.23 36.96
C SER A 19 8.12 -8.33 37.45
N TYR A 20 7.81 -9.59 37.14
CA TYR A 20 8.80 -10.67 37.23
C TYR A 20 9.68 -10.64 35.98
N SER A 21 10.79 -9.93 36.09
CA SER A 21 12.02 -10.25 35.38
C SER A 21 12.61 -11.53 35.99
N SER A 22 13.20 -12.37 35.13
CA SER A 22 13.92 -13.60 35.44
C SER A 22 14.64 -13.57 36.79
N ALA A 23 14.27 -14.50 37.68
CA ALA A 23 15.10 -14.89 38.81
C ALA A 23 15.69 -16.26 38.48
N ASP A 24 17.01 -16.34 38.59
CA ASP A 24 17.84 -17.52 38.40
C ASP A 24 17.34 -18.75 39.17
N ASN A 25 17.49 -19.91 38.54
CA ASN A 25 17.32 -21.26 39.10
C ASN A 25 18.36 -21.55 40.20
N GLY A 26 18.27 -20.87 41.35
CA GLY A 26 19.18 -21.08 42.47
C GLY A 26 18.56 -20.97 43.86
N ALA A 27 17.27 -20.67 43.98
CA ALA A 27 16.64 -20.39 45.27
C ALA A 27 15.87 -21.57 45.90
N LEU A 28 15.77 -22.72 45.21
CA LEU A 28 15.03 -23.91 45.70
C LEU A 28 15.92 -25.09 46.12
N GLU A 29 17.20 -25.13 45.73
CA GLU A 29 18.16 -26.16 46.20
C GLU A 29 18.75 -25.84 47.59
N ALA A 30 18.67 -24.60 48.07
CA ALA A 30 19.19 -24.18 49.37
C ALA A 30 18.31 -24.56 50.57
N ALA A 31 17.18 -25.24 50.36
CA ALA A 31 16.23 -25.63 51.39
C ALA A 31 16.18 -27.15 51.66
N GLY A 32 17.06 -27.95 51.05
CA GLY A 32 17.23 -29.38 51.39
C GLY A 32 16.05 -30.29 51.04
N PHE A 33 15.16 -29.88 50.14
CA PHE A 33 14.05 -30.73 49.67
C PHE A 33 14.50 -31.57 48.47
N SER A 34 14.67 -32.88 48.69
CA SER A 34 14.79 -33.86 47.60
C SER A 34 13.40 -34.12 47.00
N LEU A 35 13.26 -33.92 45.69
CA LEU A 35 12.06 -34.25 44.91
C LEU A 35 12.30 -35.49 44.05
N GLU A 36 12.80 -36.57 44.65
CA GLU A 36 12.70 -37.90 44.05
C GLU A 36 11.31 -38.49 44.37
N GLY A 37 10.50 -38.71 43.33
CA GLY A 37 9.32 -39.59 43.41
C GLY A 37 7.93 -38.97 43.27
N ILE A 38 7.78 -37.73 42.78
CA ILE A 38 6.47 -37.19 42.42
C ILE A 38 6.28 -37.27 40.90
N GLU A 39 5.47 -38.24 40.44
CA GLU A 39 4.94 -38.25 39.07
C GLU A 39 4.05 -37.02 38.89
N ILE A 40 4.54 -36.06 38.11
CA ILE A 40 3.76 -34.91 37.67
C ILE A 40 2.83 -35.41 36.56
N PRO A 41 1.50 -35.31 36.68
CA PRO A 41 0.61 -35.66 35.58
C PRO A 41 0.94 -34.79 34.37
N GLU A 42 1.14 -35.41 33.20
CA GLU A 42 1.35 -34.68 31.95
C GLU A 42 0.19 -33.71 31.73
N VAL A 43 0.47 -32.43 31.93
CA VAL A 43 -0.43 -31.36 31.50
C VAL A 43 -0.49 -31.48 29.99
N SER A 44 -1.60 -32.01 29.51
CA SER A 44 -1.93 -32.07 28.09
C SER A 44 -1.65 -30.71 27.49
N ALA A 45 -0.72 -30.65 26.53
CA ALA A 45 -0.36 -29.43 25.84
C ALA A 45 -1.65 -28.69 25.45
N PRO A 46 -1.76 -27.37 25.72
CA PRO A 46 -2.91 -26.62 25.25
C PRO A 46 -3.02 -26.88 23.75
N ALA A 47 -4.17 -27.44 23.35
CA ALA A 47 -4.51 -27.67 21.96
C ALA A 47 -4.09 -26.43 21.20
N ALA A 48 -3.17 -26.64 20.23
CA ALA A 48 -2.64 -25.61 19.37
C ALA A 48 -3.77 -24.63 19.09
N GLY A 49 -3.59 -23.41 19.60
CA GLY A 49 -4.54 -22.34 19.40
C GLY A 49 -4.90 -22.39 17.93
N VAL A 50 -6.19 -22.56 17.65
CA VAL A 50 -6.70 -22.35 16.31
C VAL A 50 -6.16 -20.98 15.95
N ASP A 51 -5.14 -20.95 15.10
CA ASP A 51 -4.80 -19.80 14.29
C ASP A 51 -6.10 -19.51 13.56
N GLN A 52 -6.97 -18.71 14.18
CA GLN A 52 -7.85 -17.82 13.46
C GLN A 52 -6.87 -16.93 12.72
N ALA A 53 -6.41 -17.45 11.58
CA ALA A 53 -5.79 -16.69 10.53
C ALA A 53 -6.65 -15.45 10.43
N ALA A 54 -6.11 -14.34 10.95
CA ALA A 54 -6.65 -13.03 10.67
C ALA A 54 -6.86 -13.06 9.18
N GLN A 55 -8.14 -13.07 8.75
CA GLN A 55 -8.49 -13.21 7.35
C GLN A 55 -7.51 -12.35 6.57
N ASP A 56 -6.80 -12.96 5.62
CA ASP A 56 -5.74 -12.33 4.84
C ASP A 56 -6.36 -11.27 3.93
N LEU A 57 -6.88 -10.20 4.56
CA LEU A 57 -7.71 -9.17 3.97
C LEU A 57 -6.78 -8.25 3.20
N ASP A 58 -6.89 -8.35 1.88
CA ASP A 58 -6.18 -7.50 0.96
C ASP A 58 -6.91 -6.16 0.82
N LEU A 59 -6.64 -5.25 1.76
CA LEU A 59 -7.19 -3.90 1.76
C LEU A 59 -6.78 -3.09 0.54
N PHE A 60 -5.66 -3.47 -0.10
CA PHE A 60 -5.14 -2.78 -1.27
C PHE A 60 -5.68 -3.37 -2.57
N ARG A 61 -6.49 -4.44 -2.48
CA ARG A 61 -7.25 -4.95 -3.62
C ARG A 61 -8.03 -3.83 -4.30
N TYR A 62 -8.57 -2.86 -3.55
CA TYR A 62 -9.27 -1.69 -4.10
C TYR A 62 -8.42 -0.84 -5.07
N PHE A 63 -7.10 -0.79 -4.87
CA PHE A 63 -6.16 -0.17 -5.81
C PHE A 63 -5.83 -1.07 -7.01
N GLY A 64 -6.49 -2.22 -7.13
CA GLY A 64 -6.33 -3.26 -8.13
C GLY A 64 -5.13 -4.17 -7.91
N TYR A 65 -5.13 -5.34 -8.55
CA TYR A 65 -3.93 -6.17 -8.73
C TYR A 65 -3.15 -5.71 -9.95
N GLY A 66 -1.83 -5.59 -9.81
CA GLY A 66 -0.99 -5.19 -10.94
C GLY A 66 -0.79 -6.40 -11.85
N VAL A 67 -1.34 -6.35 -13.07
CA VAL A 67 -1.09 -7.37 -14.09
C VAL A 67 -0.08 -6.82 -15.08
N ALA A 68 1.04 -7.51 -15.27
CA ALA A 68 2.03 -7.17 -16.29
C ALA A 68 1.78 -8.05 -17.52
N PRO A 69 1.09 -7.55 -18.55
CA PRO A 69 0.87 -8.34 -19.76
C PRO A 69 2.18 -8.52 -20.54
N GLU A 70 2.34 -9.68 -21.17
CA GLU A 70 3.52 -9.98 -21.97
C GLU A 70 3.45 -9.30 -23.34
N ALA A 71 4.56 -8.66 -23.72
CA ALA A 71 4.68 -8.04 -25.04
C ALA A 71 4.97 -9.10 -26.10
N ALA A 72 4.25 -9.02 -27.21
CA ALA A 72 4.54 -9.77 -28.44
C ALA A 72 4.88 -8.78 -29.55
N SER A 73 6.00 -8.99 -30.24
CA SER A 73 6.35 -8.18 -31.42
C SER A 73 5.25 -8.31 -32.47
N LEU A 74 4.86 -7.20 -33.10
CA LEU A 74 4.27 -7.33 -34.42
C LEU A 74 5.41 -7.78 -35.33
N GLY A 75 5.32 -8.97 -35.90
CA GLY A 75 6.28 -9.40 -36.91
C GLY A 75 6.27 -8.42 -38.10
N ASP A 76 7.39 -8.34 -38.81
CA ASP A 76 7.57 -7.43 -39.97
C ASP A 76 6.56 -7.67 -41.12
N GLU A 77 5.76 -8.75 -41.07
CA GLU A 77 4.94 -9.25 -42.17
C GLU A 77 3.46 -8.85 -42.15
N LYS A 78 2.95 -8.22 -41.07
CA LYS A 78 1.64 -7.56 -41.13
C LYS A 78 1.87 -6.08 -41.05
N GLY A 79 2.19 -5.51 -42.21
CA GLY A 79 2.36 -4.08 -42.42
C GLY A 79 1.33 -3.33 -41.58
N LEU A 80 1.83 -2.57 -40.62
CA LEU A 80 1.07 -1.56 -39.88
C LEU A 80 0.35 -0.75 -40.95
N LYS A 81 -0.94 -1.03 -41.17
CA LYS A 81 -1.81 -0.14 -41.92
C LYS A 81 -1.60 1.22 -41.28
N GLY A 82 -1.25 2.20 -42.11
CA GLY A 82 -0.44 3.34 -41.72
C GLY A 82 -1.01 4.21 -40.59
N VAL A 83 -0.41 5.38 -40.44
CA VAL A 83 -0.76 6.43 -39.45
C VAL A 83 -2.27 6.68 -39.27
N SER A 84 -3.11 6.30 -40.24
CA SER A 84 -4.58 6.33 -40.19
C SER A 84 -5.25 5.50 -39.09
N ASP A 85 -4.58 4.51 -38.49
CA ASP A 85 -5.19 3.64 -37.45
C ASP A 85 -4.78 4.01 -36.01
N VAL A 86 -4.02 5.09 -35.82
CA VAL A 86 -3.67 5.61 -34.49
C VAL A 86 -4.91 6.21 -33.83
N VAL A 87 -5.36 5.59 -32.75
CA VAL A 87 -6.53 6.02 -31.98
C VAL A 87 -6.14 6.94 -30.82
N PHE A 88 -4.94 6.80 -30.27
CA PHE A 88 -4.40 7.69 -29.24
C PHE A 88 -2.94 7.99 -29.51
N SER A 89 -2.56 9.22 -29.20
CA SER A 89 -1.22 9.74 -29.43
C SER A 89 -0.88 10.66 -28.26
N ILE A 90 -0.13 10.13 -27.30
CA ILE A 90 0.04 10.72 -25.97
C ILE A 90 1.51 11.06 -25.76
N ASN A 91 1.81 12.33 -25.47
CA ASN A 91 3.14 12.74 -25.06
C ASN A 91 3.35 12.40 -23.57
N LEU A 92 4.01 11.27 -23.30
CA LEU A 92 4.16 10.73 -21.94
C LEU A 92 4.95 11.66 -21.03
N GLU A 93 5.94 12.40 -21.55
CA GLU A 93 6.74 13.34 -20.73
C GLU A 93 5.88 14.43 -20.08
N THR A 94 4.78 14.85 -20.73
CA THR A 94 3.87 15.87 -20.17
C THR A 94 3.06 15.38 -18.97
N VAL A 95 2.94 14.06 -18.81
CA VAL A 95 2.13 13.42 -17.75
C VAL A 95 2.99 12.57 -16.81
N LYS A 96 4.31 12.63 -16.95
CA LYS A 96 5.26 11.88 -16.13
C LYS A 96 5.10 12.22 -14.66
N ASN A 97 4.85 11.19 -13.85
CA ASN A 97 4.65 11.28 -12.40
C ASN A 97 3.53 12.24 -11.98
N ALA A 98 2.65 12.67 -12.89
CA ALA A 98 1.56 13.60 -12.56
C ALA A 98 0.64 13.04 -11.45
N TYR A 99 0.46 11.72 -11.44
CA TYR A 99 -0.30 10.98 -10.45
C TYR A 99 0.27 11.03 -9.02
N LEU A 100 1.54 11.44 -8.85
CA LEU A 100 2.15 11.64 -7.53
C LEU A 100 1.75 12.96 -6.88
N LYS A 101 1.14 13.88 -7.64
CA LYS A 101 0.66 15.18 -7.18
C LYS A 101 -0.86 15.33 -7.34
N PRO A 102 -1.67 14.41 -6.79
CA PRO A 102 -3.13 14.56 -6.81
C PRO A 102 -3.56 15.73 -5.91
N ASP A 103 -4.84 16.10 -5.98
CA ASP A 103 -5.36 17.22 -5.17
C ASP A 103 -5.58 16.82 -3.70
N VAL A 104 -5.51 15.52 -3.39
CA VAL A 104 -5.44 14.99 -2.01
C VAL A 104 -4.08 15.40 -1.41
N ALA A 105 -4.09 16.43 -0.57
CA ALA A 105 -2.88 17.04 -0.05
C ALA A 105 -3.12 17.72 1.32
N PHE A 106 -2.04 17.96 2.04
CA PHE A 106 -2.01 18.83 3.22
C PHE A 106 -0.84 19.83 3.11
N THR A 107 -0.76 20.78 4.04
CA THR A 107 0.30 21.80 4.06
C THR A 107 1.08 21.72 5.37
N THR A 108 2.41 21.78 5.30
CA THR A 108 3.28 21.77 6.48
C THR A 108 3.23 23.11 7.23
N GLY A 109 3.77 23.16 8.45
CA GLY A 109 3.89 24.42 9.20
C GLY A 109 4.75 25.47 8.49
N LYS A 110 5.64 25.05 7.58
CA LYS A 110 6.46 25.93 6.71
C LYS A 110 5.79 26.29 5.38
N GLY A 111 4.55 25.88 5.14
CA GLY A 111 3.81 26.19 3.91
C GLY A 111 4.08 25.24 2.73
N THR A 112 4.85 24.17 2.92
CA THR A 112 5.08 23.18 1.86
C THR A 112 3.82 22.35 1.65
N LYS A 113 3.27 22.37 0.43
CA LYS A 113 2.19 21.44 0.05
C LYS A 113 2.75 20.02 -0.08
N VAL A 114 2.10 19.04 0.53
CA VAL A 114 2.43 17.62 0.49
C VAL A 114 1.25 16.87 -0.09
N HIS A 115 1.46 16.29 -1.27
CA HIS A 115 0.47 15.50 -1.99
C HIS A 115 0.54 14.04 -1.56
N VAL A 116 -0.60 13.37 -1.53
CA VAL A 116 -0.72 12.00 -1.06
C VAL A 116 -1.24 11.12 -2.18
N SER A 117 -0.45 10.14 -2.59
CA SER A 117 -0.77 9.19 -3.64
C SER A 117 -0.50 7.76 -3.19
N GLY A 118 -0.98 6.78 -3.97
CA GLY A 118 -0.71 5.36 -3.75
C GLY A 118 -0.07 4.74 -4.99
N SER A 119 0.89 3.85 -4.80
CA SER A 119 1.52 3.08 -5.89
C SER A 119 2.08 1.77 -5.36
N LYS A 120 2.43 0.83 -6.26
CA LYS A 120 3.11 -0.41 -5.91
C LYS A 120 4.57 -0.39 -6.32
N ALA A 121 5.43 -1.00 -5.51
CA ALA A 121 6.78 -1.34 -5.90
C ALA A 121 6.78 -2.52 -6.88
N SER A 122 7.77 -2.58 -7.77
CA SER A 122 7.91 -3.70 -8.71
C SER A 122 8.51 -4.95 -8.06
N ASN A 123 9.26 -4.78 -6.97
CA ASN A 123 9.91 -5.86 -6.24
C ASN A 123 9.39 -5.95 -4.78
N CYS A 124 9.78 -7.04 -4.10
CA CYS A 124 9.42 -7.27 -2.71
C CYS A 124 10.38 -6.58 -1.73
N PRO A 125 9.97 -6.38 -0.47
CA PRO A 125 10.73 -5.63 0.52
C PRO A 125 12.19 -6.00 0.74
N ASN A 126 12.52 -7.28 0.54
CA ASN A 126 13.84 -7.83 0.76
C ASN A 126 14.62 -8.06 -0.54
N GLY A 127 14.24 -7.37 -1.63
CA GLY A 127 14.85 -7.57 -2.96
C GLY A 127 14.49 -8.89 -3.63
N GLY A 128 13.64 -9.71 -3.00
CA GLY A 128 13.11 -10.94 -3.59
C GLY A 128 12.02 -10.68 -4.64
N ASN A 129 11.65 -11.74 -5.36
CA ASN A 129 10.61 -11.71 -6.39
C ASN A 129 9.26 -12.26 -5.92
N SER A 130 9.19 -12.83 -4.71
CA SER A 130 7.99 -13.47 -4.17
C SER A 130 7.53 -12.79 -2.89
N CYS A 131 6.36 -12.15 -2.96
CA CYS A 131 5.58 -11.60 -1.85
C CYS A 131 4.16 -11.34 -2.35
N LYS A 132 3.22 -11.14 -1.43
CA LYS A 132 1.85 -10.83 -1.83
C LYS A 132 1.81 -9.41 -2.39
N ASP A 133 0.91 -9.16 -3.33
CA ASP A 133 0.78 -7.86 -4.00
C ASP A 133 0.52 -6.71 -3.01
N LYS A 134 -0.20 -7.01 -1.92
CA LYS A 134 -0.44 -6.09 -0.80
C LYS A 134 0.85 -5.61 -0.10
N ASP A 135 1.90 -6.43 -0.09
CA ASP A 135 3.17 -6.11 0.57
C ASP A 135 3.99 -5.12 -0.25
N LYS A 136 3.63 -4.94 -1.53
CA LYS A 136 4.27 -4.00 -2.46
C LYS A 136 3.62 -2.62 -2.45
N PHE A 137 2.49 -2.43 -1.77
CA PHE A 137 1.79 -1.15 -1.76
C PHE A 137 2.50 -0.11 -0.88
N PHE A 138 2.61 1.10 -1.41
CA PHE A 138 3.11 2.29 -0.74
C PHE A 138 2.11 3.44 -0.86
N LEU A 139 1.94 4.16 0.25
CA LEU A 139 1.58 5.56 0.17
C LEU A 139 2.84 6.36 -0.15
N VAL A 140 2.74 7.26 -1.12
CA VAL A 140 3.81 8.15 -1.53
C VAL A 140 3.39 9.58 -1.20
N LEU A 141 4.15 10.21 -0.31
CA LEU A 141 4.00 11.61 0.07
C LEU A 141 4.98 12.44 -0.77
N THR A 142 4.46 13.25 -1.68
CA THR A 142 5.27 14.05 -2.60
C THR A 142 5.14 15.52 -2.27
N THR A 143 6.23 16.19 -1.94
CA THR A 143 6.21 17.62 -1.66
C THR A 143 6.10 18.44 -2.95
N SER A 144 5.62 19.67 -2.84
CA SER A 144 5.66 20.66 -3.93
C SER A 144 7.07 20.88 -4.48
N ARG A 145 8.11 20.60 -3.69
CA ARG A 145 9.54 20.62 -4.08
C ARG A 145 10.04 19.31 -4.72
N ASN A 146 9.14 18.35 -5.03
CA ASN A 146 9.43 17.02 -5.59
C ASN A 146 10.19 16.05 -4.67
N GLU A 147 10.27 16.33 -3.36
CA GLU A 147 10.79 15.34 -2.42
C GLU A 147 9.73 14.26 -2.19
N SER A 148 10.14 12.99 -2.16
CA SER A 148 9.21 11.87 -2.03
C SER A 148 9.53 11.05 -0.80
N TYR A 149 8.50 10.73 -0.03
CA TYR A 149 8.59 9.88 1.15
C TYR A 149 7.66 8.69 0.98
N PHE A 150 8.21 7.51 1.23
CA PHE A 150 7.51 6.25 1.02
C PHE A 150 7.08 5.65 2.35
N VAL A 151 5.80 5.31 2.44
CA VAL A 151 5.23 4.66 3.61
C VAL A 151 4.58 3.36 3.16
N ARG A 152 5.13 2.23 3.61
CA ARG A 152 4.60 0.92 3.21
C ARG A 152 3.22 0.73 3.82
N GLY A 153 2.25 0.33 3.00
CA GLY A 153 0.86 0.15 3.43
C GLY A 153 0.74 -0.81 4.61
N THR A 154 1.41 -1.96 4.53
CA THR A 154 1.38 -2.99 5.58
C THR A 154 1.98 -2.54 6.93
N GLU A 155 2.88 -1.56 6.94
CA GLU A 155 3.45 -1.00 8.18
C GLU A 155 2.47 -0.06 8.92
N ILE A 156 1.48 0.50 8.21
CA ILE A 156 0.60 1.55 8.75
C ILE A 156 -0.85 1.13 8.86
N ILE A 157 -1.20 -0.09 8.45
CA ILE A 157 -2.54 -0.61 8.63
C ILE A 157 -2.80 -0.89 10.11
N ASN A 158 -3.89 -0.32 10.60
CA ASN A 158 -4.45 -0.54 11.91
C ASN A 158 -5.81 -1.23 11.77
N PHE A 159 -5.93 -2.46 12.26
CA PHE A 159 -7.14 -3.29 12.23
C PHE A 159 -7.96 -3.26 13.55
N GLY A 160 -7.56 -2.53 14.60
CA GLY A 160 -8.28 -2.55 15.89
C GLY A 160 -7.79 -1.52 16.91
N ILE A 161 -8.45 -1.42 18.08
CA ILE A 161 -8.12 -0.41 19.11
C ILE A 161 -6.67 -0.54 19.64
N PHE A 162 -6.07 -1.73 19.53
CA PHE A 162 -4.74 -2.07 20.03
C PHE A 162 -3.72 -2.47 18.94
N MET A 163 -4.07 -2.42 17.65
CA MET A 163 -3.12 -2.70 16.56
C MET A 163 -2.42 -1.41 16.12
N SER A 164 -1.20 -1.17 16.60
CA SER A 164 -0.50 0.12 16.54
C SER A 164 0.19 0.45 15.21
N GLY A 165 -0.34 -0.03 14.07
CA GLY A 165 0.20 0.26 12.74
C GLY A 165 0.31 1.77 12.49
N SER A 166 1.53 2.26 12.31
CA SER A 166 1.81 3.66 11.99
C SER A 166 3.24 3.89 11.55
N LYS A 167 3.46 4.93 10.75
CA LYS A 167 4.80 5.37 10.36
C LYS A 167 4.95 6.85 10.62
N THR A 168 6.09 7.24 11.17
CA THR A 168 6.46 8.66 11.27
C THR A 168 7.37 9.02 10.11
N VAL A 169 6.99 10.07 9.39
CA VAL A 169 7.80 10.70 8.34
C VAL A 169 8.18 12.10 8.82
N THR A 170 9.43 12.51 8.58
CA THR A 170 9.87 13.88 8.90
C THR A 170 9.92 14.70 7.62
N ILE A 171 9.08 15.74 7.53
CA ILE A 171 9.00 16.65 6.38
C ILE A 171 9.20 18.06 6.93
N ASP A 172 10.09 18.86 6.33
CA ASP A 172 10.42 20.20 6.82
C ASP A 172 10.95 20.26 8.27
N GLY A 173 11.43 19.14 8.81
CA GLY A 173 11.82 19.02 10.22
C GLY A 173 10.64 18.78 11.17
N GLU A 174 9.42 18.66 10.65
CA GLU A 174 8.21 18.34 11.41
C GLU A 174 7.87 16.85 11.28
N LYS A 175 7.42 16.24 12.37
CA LYS A 175 7.03 14.82 12.40
C LYS A 175 5.56 14.67 12.00
N TYR A 176 5.30 13.82 11.03
CA TYR A 176 3.97 13.44 10.56
C TYR A 176 3.74 11.95 10.78
N VAL A 177 2.73 11.60 11.55
CA VAL A 177 2.34 10.20 11.83
C VAL A 177 1.24 9.79 10.86
N VAL A 178 1.55 8.80 10.03
CA VAL A 178 0.67 8.24 8.99
C VAL A 178 0.07 6.93 9.48
N LYS A 179 -1.25 6.78 9.35
CA LYS A 179 -2.02 5.59 9.76
C LYS A 179 -3.14 5.30 8.76
N ILE A 180 -3.42 4.03 8.50
CA ILE A 180 -4.62 3.59 7.79
C ILE A 180 -5.51 2.86 8.79
N LYS A 181 -6.68 3.41 9.10
CA LYS A 181 -7.74 2.72 9.83
C LYS A 181 -8.49 1.82 8.85
N ALA A 182 -8.17 0.53 8.90
CA ALA A 182 -8.74 -0.44 7.99
C ALA A 182 -10.20 -0.74 8.32
N ASN A 183 -11.02 -0.85 7.27
CA ASN A 183 -12.36 -1.40 7.36
C ASN A 183 -12.41 -2.70 6.56
N ALA A 184 -12.44 -3.84 7.26
CA ALA A 184 -12.40 -5.17 6.64
C ALA A 184 -13.63 -5.44 5.74
N SER A 185 -14.80 -4.95 6.14
CA SER A 185 -16.06 -5.21 5.43
C SER A 185 -16.23 -4.31 4.20
N THR A 186 -15.63 -3.11 4.20
CA THR A 186 -15.63 -2.17 3.07
C THR A 186 -14.26 -1.51 2.94
N PRO A 187 -13.26 -2.20 2.34
CA PRO A 187 -11.88 -1.71 2.27
C PRO A 187 -11.73 -0.31 1.66
N GLU A 188 -12.56 0.05 0.69
CA GLU A 188 -12.62 1.37 0.06
C GLU A 188 -12.96 2.51 1.04
N ASN A 189 -13.68 2.18 2.12
CA ASN A 189 -14.03 3.11 3.21
C ASN A 189 -12.96 3.14 4.32
N SER A 190 -11.84 2.42 4.16
CA SER A 190 -10.70 2.56 5.08
C SER A 190 -10.18 3.99 5.06
N MET A 191 -9.86 4.53 6.23
CA MET A 191 -9.48 5.94 6.40
C MET A 191 -7.97 6.10 6.55
N LEU A 192 -7.37 6.93 5.72
CA LEU A 192 -6.01 7.44 5.87
C LEU A 192 -6.01 8.68 6.77
N GLU A 193 -5.30 8.58 7.89
CA GLU A 193 -5.02 9.68 8.80
C GLU A 193 -3.55 10.08 8.77
N ILE A 194 -3.29 11.37 8.59
CA ILE A 194 -1.96 11.98 8.76
C ILE A 194 -2.07 13.01 9.88
N LYS A 195 -1.36 12.80 10.99
CA LYS A 195 -1.29 13.72 12.12
C LYS A 195 0.06 14.44 12.11
N GLY A 196 0.03 15.76 12.07
CA GLY A 196 1.20 16.63 12.22
C GLY A 196 1.30 17.25 13.62
N PRO A 197 2.24 18.18 13.82
CA PRO A 197 2.45 18.82 15.13
C PRO A 197 1.24 19.61 15.65
N ARG A 198 0.40 20.13 14.74
CA ARG A 198 -0.79 20.93 15.05
C ARG A 198 -2.09 20.11 15.09
N GLY A 199 -2.00 18.78 15.09
CA GLY A 199 -3.15 17.89 15.08
C GLY A 199 -3.34 17.17 13.74
N MET A 200 -4.59 16.97 13.33
CA MET A 200 -4.93 16.25 12.10
C MET A 200 -4.59 17.10 10.87
N ALA A 201 -3.61 16.67 10.08
CA ALA A 201 -3.18 17.35 8.85
C ALA A 201 -3.99 16.88 7.64
N LEU A 202 -4.33 15.59 7.59
CA LEU A 202 -5.19 15.00 6.57
C LEU A 202 -6.01 13.86 7.18
N ASN A 203 -7.27 13.76 6.77
CA ASN A 203 -8.13 12.62 7.05
C ASN A 203 -9.03 12.37 5.84
N THR A 204 -8.80 11.27 5.13
CA THR A 204 -9.45 10.97 3.85
C THR A 204 -9.64 9.47 3.69
N SER A 205 -10.58 9.01 2.87
CA SER A 205 -10.69 7.59 2.53
C SER A 205 -9.59 7.16 1.56
N LEU A 206 -9.25 5.87 1.57
CA LEU A 206 -8.38 5.27 0.54
C LEU A 206 -9.01 5.38 -0.85
N LYS A 207 -10.35 5.33 -0.94
CA LYS A 207 -11.06 5.63 -2.18
C LYS A 207 -10.69 7.00 -2.75
N SER A 208 -10.76 8.06 -1.94
CA SER A 208 -10.42 9.41 -2.40
C SER A 208 -8.96 9.53 -2.84
N VAL A 209 -8.03 8.78 -2.22
CA VAL A 209 -6.63 8.71 -2.66
C VAL A 209 -6.54 8.08 -4.05
N GLY A 210 -7.21 6.94 -4.27
CA GLY A 210 -7.27 6.27 -5.58
C GLY A 210 -7.94 7.13 -6.66
N ASP A 211 -9.07 7.75 -6.35
CA ASP A 211 -9.78 8.67 -7.25
C ASP A 211 -8.89 9.88 -7.61
N GLY A 212 -8.18 10.45 -6.64
CA GLY A 212 -7.27 11.58 -6.86
C GLY A 212 -6.11 11.22 -7.80
N VAL A 213 -5.57 10.00 -7.67
CA VAL A 213 -4.56 9.44 -8.59
C VAL A 213 -5.14 9.28 -10.00
N ALA A 214 -6.30 8.63 -10.12
CA ALA A 214 -6.97 8.39 -11.40
C ALA A 214 -7.35 9.69 -12.12
N ALA A 215 -7.73 10.73 -11.39
CA ALA A 215 -8.07 12.04 -11.92
C ALA A 215 -6.89 12.75 -12.61
N LYS A 216 -5.64 12.41 -12.28
CA LYS A 216 -4.43 12.92 -12.97
C LYS A 216 -4.05 12.09 -14.20
N GLY A 217 -4.73 10.96 -14.45
CA GLY A 217 -4.50 10.13 -15.63
C GLY A 217 -5.17 10.67 -16.90
N VAL A 218 -4.60 10.33 -18.05
CA VAL A 218 -5.15 10.66 -19.37
C VAL A 218 -6.29 9.70 -19.71
N ASP A 219 -7.41 10.21 -20.21
CA ASP A 219 -8.51 9.37 -20.69
C ASP A 219 -8.13 8.64 -21.99
N VAL A 220 -8.23 7.31 -21.95
CA VAL A 220 -7.96 6.43 -23.08
C VAL A 220 -9.16 5.49 -23.25
N ARG A 221 -9.73 5.44 -24.45
CA ARG A 221 -10.90 4.61 -24.75
C ARG A 221 -10.59 3.60 -25.85
N LEU A 222 -10.35 2.36 -25.43
CA LEU A 222 -10.12 1.22 -26.32
C LEU A 222 -11.41 0.40 -26.41
N GLY A 223 -11.37 -0.91 -26.16
CA GLY A 223 -12.57 -1.70 -25.92
C GLY A 223 -13.29 -1.28 -24.64
N LYS A 224 -12.54 -0.84 -23.63
CA LYS A 224 -13.03 -0.22 -22.39
C LYS A 224 -12.44 1.19 -22.20
N SER A 225 -12.99 1.91 -21.24
CA SER A 225 -12.44 3.19 -20.79
C SER A 225 -11.36 2.97 -19.74
N TYR A 226 -10.25 3.68 -19.88
CA TYR A 226 -9.08 3.60 -19.01
C TYR A 226 -8.59 5.00 -18.65
N LYS A 227 -7.98 5.10 -17.47
CA LYS A 227 -7.06 6.18 -17.11
C LYS A 227 -5.63 5.68 -17.34
N LEU A 228 -4.89 6.36 -18.21
CA LEU A 228 -3.47 6.14 -18.43
C LEU A 228 -2.66 7.00 -17.47
N ALA A 229 -1.81 6.37 -16.67
CA ALA A 229 -0.78 7.03 -15.89
C ALA A 229 0.61 6.62 -16.40
N TYR A 230 1.58 7.52 -16.25
CA TYR A 230 2.96 7.28 -16.65
C TYR A 230 3.90 7.80 -15.57
N GLY A 231 4.93 7.03 -15.22
CA GLY A 231 5.92 7.49 -14.28
C GLY A 231 6.99 6.48 -13.93
N ASN A 232 7.82 6.86 -12.97
CA ASN A 232 8.96 6.08 -12.53
C ASN A 232 8.53 4.88 -11.70
N GLU A 233 9.18 3.75 -11.96
CA GLU A 233 9.04 2.55 -11.16
C GLU A 233 9.53 2.82 -9.72
N ILE A 234 8.83 2.23 -8.75
CA ILE A 234 9.25 2.21 -7.36
C ILE A 234 9.90 0.85 -7.10
N VAL A 235 11.08 0.86 -6.49
CA VAL A 235 11.69 -0.36 -5.94
C VAL A 235 11.90 -0.18 -4.45
N GLN A 236 11.78 -1.28 -3.72
CA GLN A 236 12.16 -1.36 -2.33
C GLN A 236 13.53 -2.02 -2.18
N GLY A 237 14.47 -1.30 -1.56
CA GLY A 237 15.78 -1.82 -1.18
C GLY A 237 15.97 -1.87 0.34
N PRO A 238 17.15 -2.32 0.80
CA PRO A 238 17.49 -2.40 2.23
C PRO A 238 17.41 -1.05 2.96
N GLN A 239 17.67 0.05 2.24
CA GLN A 239 17.64 1.41 2.78
C GLN A 239 16.25 2.07 2.69
N GLY A 240 15.24 1.35 2.20
CA GLY A 240 13.88 1.85 1.96
C GLY A 240 13.49 1.85 0.49
N ALA A 241 12.31 2.40 0.20
CA ALA A 241 11.82 2.52 -1.17
C ALA A 241 12.36 3.78 -1.86
N ARG A 242 12.53 3.69 -3.18
CA ARG A 242 12.97 4.78 -4.04
C ARG A 242 12.40 4.64 -5.45
N PHE A 243 12.36 5.75 -6.19
CA PHE A 243 12.15 5.70 -7.63
C PHE A 243 13.40 5.16 -8.36
N THR A 244 13.17 4.47 -9.47
CA THR A 244 14.21 4.12 -10.46
C THR A 244 14.03 4.97 -11.71
N ASP A 245 15.03 4.97 -12.58
CA ASP A 245 14.94 5.64 -13.89
C ASP A 245 14.05 4.88 -14.88
N LYS A 246 13.68 3.63 -14.56
CA LYS A 246 12.75 2.85 -15.39
C LYS A 246 11.37 3.47 -15.28
N THR A 247 10.67 3.51 -16.41
CA THR A 247 9.31 4.04 -16.46
C THR A 247 8.28 2.97 -16.78
N LEU A 248 7.09 3.16 -16.25
CA LEU A 248 5.94 2.29 -16.41
C LEU A 248 4.78 3.09 -17.00
N VAL A 249 4.03 2.47 -17.90
CA VAL A 249 2.69 2.92 -18.29
C VAL A 249 1.69 2.07 -17.52
N LEU A 250 0.73 2.71 -16.88
CA LEU A 250 -0.34 2.05 -16.14
C LEU A 250 -1.66 2.34 -16.86
N LEU A 251 -2.43 1.30 -17.18
CA LEU A 251 -3.81 1.45 -17.64
C LEU A 251 -4.76 0.94 -16.56
N ILE A 252 -5.54 1.87 -16.00
CA ILE A 252 -6.47 1.61 -14.91
C ILE A 252 -7.89 1.67 -15.49
N PRO A 253 -8.68 0.59 -15.45
CA PRO A 253 -10.08 0.62 -15.89
C PRO A 253 -10.86 1.74 -15.19
N PHE A 254 -11.70 2.48 -15.94
CA PHE A 254 -12.47 3.59 -15.39
C PHE A 254 -13.92 3.63 -15.94
N PRO A 255 -14.95 3.90 -15.11
CA PRO A 255 -14.89 4.07 -13.66
C PRO A 255 -14.41 2.80 -12.95
N VAL A 256 -13.84 2.94 -11.76
CA VAL A 256 -13.43 1.80 -10.94
C VAL A 256 -14.70 1.16 -10.37
N VAL A 257 -15.28 0.20 -11.11
CA VAL A 257 -16.53 -0.49 -10.74
C VAL A 257 -16.24 -1.68 -9.82
N ASP A 258 -15.14 -2.37 -10.08
CA ASP A 258 -14.60 -3.43 -9.26
C ASP A 258 -13.07 -3.39 -9.31
N ALA A 259 -12.42 -3.82 -8.24
CA ALA A 259 -10.98 -3.73 -8.11
C ALA A 259 -10.28 -4.94 -8.78
N THR A 260 -10.62 -5.15 -10.05
CA THR A 260 -10.34 -6.39 -10.80
C THR A 260 -8.88 -6.52 -11.17
N ALA A 261 -8.28 -5.48 -11.75
CA ALA A 261 -6.85 -5.35 -12.01
C ALA A 261 -6.56 -3.99 -12.66
N TYR A 262 -5.33 -3.50 -12.54
CA TYR A 262 -4.78 -2.51 -13.48
C TYR A 262 -3.59 -3.12 -14.20
N PHE A 263 -3.31 -2.63 -15.39
CA PHE A 263 -2.28 -3.20 -16.26
C PHE A 263 -1.03 -2.35 -16.18
N ILE A 264 0.13 -2.99 -15.98
CA ILE A 264 1.43 -2.35 -15.86
C ILE A 264 2.28 -2.77 -17.05
N PHE A 265 2.56 -1.81 -17.93
CA PHE A 265 3.42 -2.02 -19.09
C PHE A 265 4.77 -1.41 -18.79
N LYS A 266 5.84 -2.20 -18.85
CA LYS A 266 7.18 -1.65 -18.80
C LYS A 266 7.45 -0.95 -20.11
N THR A 267 7.88 0.31 -20.04
CA THR A 267 8.15 1.09 -21.25
C THR A 267 9.30 0.51 -22.08
N GLU A 268 10.22 -0.22 -21.45
CA GLU A 268 11.30 -0.95 -22.13
C GLU A 268 10.76 -2.04 -23.09
N ASP A 269 9.55 -2.55 -22.86
CA ASP A 269 8.92 -3.58 -23.70
C ASP A 269 8.16 -2.98 -24.89
N ILE A 270 7.84 -1.68 -24.86
CA ILE A 270 7.11 -1.00 -25.94
C ILE A 270 8.11 -0.47 -26.97
N LYS A 271 8.29 -1.20 -28.08
CA LYS A 271 9.31 -0.87 -29.09
C LYS A 271 8.82 0.19 -30.09
N PRO A 272 9.74 0.94 -30.73
CA PRO A 272 9.40 1.83 -31.86
C PRO A 272 8.81 1.11 -33.08
N GLY A 273 9.10 -0.19 -33.25
CA GLY A 273 8.49 -1.04 -34.28
C GLY A 273 7.03 -1.41 -34.01
N GLY A 274 6.54 -1.15 -32.79
CA GLY A 274 5.21 -1.57 -32.35
C GLY A 274 5.22 -2.94 -31.66
N VAL A 275 4.39 -3.08 -30.63
CA VAL A 275 4.15 -4.33 -29.91
C VAL A 275 2.65 -4.51 -29.65
N THR A 276 2.24 -5.75 -29.41
CA THR A 276 0.91 -6.08 -28.91
C THR A 276 1.01 -6.67 -27.53
N PHE A 277 -0.09 -6.60 -26.77
CA PHE A 277 -0.23 -7.24 -25.47
C PHE A 277 -1.44 -8.18 -25.53
N PRO A 278 -1.28 -9.43 -26.02
CA PRO A 278 -2.41 -10.32 -26.30
C PRO A 278 -3.31 -10.64 -25.09
N SER A 279 -2.77 -10.51 -23.88
CA SER A 279 -3.48 -10.73 -22.61
C SER A 279 -4.16 -9.48 -22.03
N PHE A 280 -3.99 -8.30 -22.64
CA PHE A 280 -4.64 -7.06 -22.21
C PHE A 280 -5.94 -6.78 -22.99
N GLU A 281 -5.83 -6.33 -24.24
CA GLU A 281 -6.95 -6.16 -25.17
C GLU A 281 -6.49 -6.54 -26.57
N ARG A 282 -7.12 -7.58 -27.13
CA ARG A 282 -6.85 -8.01 -28.51
C ARG A 282 -7.34 -6.94 -29.49
N GLY A 283 -6.56 -6.68 -30.55
CA GLY A 283 -6.92 -5.69 -31.57
C GLY A 283 -6.29 -4.32 -31.40
N TYR A 284 -5.39 -4.15 -30.41
CA TYR A 284 -4.62 -2.92 -30.24
C TYR A 284 -3.12 -3.20 -30.22
N GLY A 285 -2.36 -2.31 -30.86
CA GLY A 285 -0.91 -2.25 -30.80
C GLY A 285 -0.43 -0.95 -30.16
N PHE A 286 0.80 -0.98 -29.66
CA PHE A 286 1.42 0.08 -28.88
C PHE A 286 2.80 0.36 -29.45
N LYS A 287 3.10 1.64 -29.67
CA LYS A 287 4.41 2.09 -30.15
C LYS A 287 4.88 3.23 -29.26
N LEU A 288 6.14 3.15 -28.81
CA LEU A 288 6.78 4.21 -28.04
C LEU A 288 7.97 4.73 -28.84
N ASN A 289 7.95 6.02 -29.18
CA ASN A 289 9.05 6.67 -29.87
C ASN A 289 9.21 8.10 -29.35
N GLY A 290 10.42 8.47 -28.91
CA GLY A 290 10.71 9.83 -28.44
C GLY A 290 9.79 10.32 -27.31
N GLY A 291 9.43 9.45 -26.35
CA GLY A 291 8.51 9.80 -25.25
C GLY A 291 7.04 9.88 -25.64
N LYS A 292 6.70 9.59 -26.90
CA LYS A 292 5.34 9.59 -27.41
C LYS A 292 4.81 8.17 -27.52
N LEU A 293 3.71 7.89 -26.82
CA LEU A 293 2.99 6.62 -26.91
C LEU A 293 1.86 6.75 -27.94
N ASP A 294 1.97 5.99 -29.02
CA ASP A 294 0.90 5.81 -29.98
C ASP A 294 0.21 4.46 -29.73
N ILE A 295 -1.12 4.49 -29.66
CA ILE A 295 -1.98 3.29 -29.58
C ILE A 295 -2.76 3.23 -30.88
N TYR A 296 -2.74 2.10 -31.58
CA TYR A 296 -3.39 1.92 -32.87
C TYR A 296 -4.23 0.64 -32.90
N ARG A 297 -5.22 0.62 -33.79
CA ARG A 297 -6.04 -0.58 -34.05
C ARG A 297 -5.31 -1.55 -34.99
N LEU A 298 -5.55 -2.85 -34.81
CA LEU A 298 -5.00 -3.95 -35.61
C LEU A 298 -6.03 -4.56 -36.56
#